data_AF-A0AB39JCJ6-F1
#
_entry.id   AF-A0AB39JCJ6-F1
#
_cell.length_a   1.000
_cell.length_b   1.000
_cell.length_c   1.000
_cell.angle_alpha   90.00
_cell.angle_beta   90.00
_cell.angle_gamma   90.00
#
_symmetry.space_group_name_H-M   'P 1'
#
loop_
_entity.id
_entity.type
_entity.pdbx_description
1 polymer ?
#
loop_
_entity_poly.entity_id
_entity_poly.type
_entity_poly.pdbx_seq_one_letter_code
_entity_poly.pdbx_strand_id
1 'polypeptide(L)'
;MKSTSGFTIVEIIMAICIIGIVSVISVVSYSKLRENAYDATAKETLHQVETAFKAYVAGGNKVPLRHYKSTRFYDSPGGGWDDLGVKAYSGGGIGLAMHKANYLPNDLLNSLKNGPKKDTDLKNNIGYKECGKNKVFFYVEVYSGGIEQRELRNKMDALNCTQKTDNDWLAEHGLVRHAGGWGGGDFRIQPHYLVAEIDFDNEPLESD
;
A
#
# COMPACT_ATOMS: atom_id res chain seq x y z
N MET A 1 -12.56 68.24 -5.35
CA MET A 1 -13.06 67.66 -4.08
C MET A 1 -13.11 66.14 -4.26
N LYS A 2 -12.37 65.37 -3.45
CA LYS A 2 -12.41 63.90 -3.48
C LYS A 2 -13.55 63.44 -2.57
N SER A 3 -14.55 62.78 -3.13
CA SER A 3 -15.64 62.14 -2.38
C SER A 3 -15.11 60.86 -1.73
N THR A 4 -14.77 60.91 -0.44
CA THR A 4 -14.54 59.72 0.37
C THR A 4 -15.89 59.12 0.74
N SER A 5 -16.41 58.21 -0.09
CA SER A 5 -17.52 57.34 0.32
C SER A 5 -16.99 56.31 1.31
N GLY A 6 -17.35 56.45 2.59
CA GLY A 6 -17.06 55.43 3.60
C GLY A 6 -17.95 54.21 3.41
N PHE A 7 -17.41 53.01 3.64
CA PHE A 7 -18.16 51.76 3.70
C PHE A 7 -19.15 51.81 4.86
N THR A 8 -20.39 51.34 4.65
CA THR A 8 -21.37 51.25 5.74
C THR A 8 -21.12 50.02 6.60
N ILE A 9 -21.45 50.11 7.90
CA ILE A 9 -21.38 48.96 8.82
C ILE A 9 -22.24 47.79 8.30
N VAL A 10 -23.37 48.10 7.67
CA VAL A 10 -24.30 47.10 7.10
C VAL A 10 -23.62 46.28 6.00
N GLU A 11 -22.86 46.92 5.11
CA GLU A 11 -22.13 46.22 4.05
C GLU A 11 -21.08 45.25 4.62
N ILE A 12 -20.37 45.67 5.67
CA ILE A 12 -19.37 44.81 6.32
C ILE A 12 -20.05 43.64 7.05
N ILE A 13 -21.18 43.88 7.74
CA ILE A 13 -21.93 42.82 8.45
C ILE A 13 -22.50 41.80 7.45
N MET A 14 -23.10 42.25 6.35
CA MET A 14 -23.63 41.33 5.35
C MET A 14 -22.51 40.50 4.72
N ALA A 15 -21.36 41.11 4.44
CA ALA A 15 -20.20 40.41 3.88
C ALA A 15 -19.69 39.29 4.80
N ILE A 16 -19.50 39.57 6.11
CA ILE A 16 -19.02 38.54 7.06
C ILE A 16 -20.05 37.41 7.25
N CYS A 17 -21.34 37.73 7.22
CA CYS A 17 -22.41 36.71 7.30
C CYS A 17 -22.38 35.77 6.10
N ILE A 18 -22.26 36.33 4.88
CA ILE A 18 -22.20 35.52 3.64
C ILE A 18 -20.94 34.64 3.65
N ILE A 19 -19.77 35.21 3.98
CA ILE A 19 -18.51 34.46 4.06
C ILE A 19 -18.61 33.34 5.11
N GLY A 20 -19.23 33.62 6.26
CA GLY A 20 -19.48 32.64 7.30
C GLY A 20 -20.28 31.43 6.81
N ILE A 21 -21.42 31.66 6.16
CA ILE A 21 -22.27 30.59 5.63
C ILE A 21 -21.53 29.76 4.57
N VAL A 22 -20.89 30.41 3.60
CA VAL A 22 -20.17 29.72 2.51
C VAL A 22 -18.99 28.91 3.05
N SER A 23 -18.27 29.44 4.06
CA SER A 23 -17.11 28.75 4.65
C SER A 23 -17.50 27.41 5.29
N VAL A 24 -18.60 27.35 6.04
CA VAL A 24 -19.04 26.14 6.73
C VAL A 24 -19.42 25.04 5.74
N ILE A 25 -20.21 25.38 4.70
CA ILE A 25 -20.62 24.41 3.67
C ILE A 25 -19.38 23.87 2.94
N SER A 26 -18.45 24.76 2.60
CA SER A 26 -17.24 24.39 1.86
C SER A 26 -16.36 23.42 2.65
N VAL A 27 -16.23 23.58 3.97
CA VAL A 27 -15.43 22.70 4.82
C VAL A 27 -15.96 21.26 4.82
N VAL A 28 -17.27 21.08 4.90
CA VAL A 28 -17.87 19.72 4.94
C VAL A 28 -17.66 18.99 3.62
N SER A 29 -17.87 19.66 2.48
CA SER A 29 -17.65 19.07 1.15
C SER A 29 -16.17 18.80 0.85
N TYR A 30 -15.27 19.64 1.36
CA TYR A 30 -13.83 19.51 1.14
C TYR A 30 -13.26 18.19 1.68
N SER A 31 -13.72 17.74 2.85
CA SER A 31 -13.26 16.49 3.46
C SER A 31 -13.51 15.28 2.55
N LYS A 32 -14.71 15.16 1.98
CA LYS A 32 -15.07 14.04 1.09
C LYS A 32 -14.30 14.09 -0.24
N LEU A 33 -14.10 15.30 -0.80
CA LEU A 33 -13.30 15.47 -2.01
C LEU A 33 -11.84 15.05 -1.79
N ARG A 34 -11.27 15.37 -0.63
CA ARG A 34 -9.91 14.96 -0.26
C ARG A 34 -9.77 13.45 -0.12
N GLU A 35 -10.74 12.78 0.51
CA GLU A 35 -10.78 11.31 0.59
C GLU A 35 -10.81 10.68 -0.81
N ASN A 36 -11.71 11.14 -1.67
CA ASN A 36 -11.85 10.59 -3.03
C ASN A 36 -10.58 10.84 -3.87
N ALA A 37 -9.96 12.02 -3.74
CA ALA A 37 -8.71 12.34 -4.44
C ALA A 37 -7.55 11.45 -3.95
N TYR A 38 -7.49 11.17 -2.65
CA TYR A 38 -6.54 10.21 -2.10
C TYR A 38 -6.78 8.80 -2.64
N ASP A 39 -8.01 8.31 -2.63
CA ASP A 39 -8.34 6.95 -3.10
C ASP A 39 -7.96 6.78 -4.60
N ALA A 40 -8.17 7.82 -5.41
CA ALA A 40 -7.72 7.85 -6.81
C ALA A 40 -6.18 7.82 -6.93
N THR A 41 -5.50 8.62 -6.11
CA THR A 41 -4.02 8.68 -6.07
C THR A 41 -3.43 7.33 -5.62
N ALA A 42 -4.05 6.67 -4.64
CA ALA A 42 -3.65 5.36 -4.15
C ALA A 42 -3.80 4.29 -5.23
N LYS A 43 -4.90 4.34 -6.01
CA LYS A 43 -5.12 3.45 -7.16
C LYS A 43 -4.04 3.61 -8.22
N GLU A 44 -3.72 4.86 -8.59
CA GLU A 44 -2.67 5.14 -9.58
C GLU A 44 -1.30 4.69 -9.07
N THR A 45 -0.99 4.98 -7.81
CA THR A 45 0.25 4.55 -7.15
C THR A 45 0.38 3.02 -7.16
N LEU A 46 -0.69 2.30 -6.84
CA LEU A 46 -0.72 0.84 -6.86
C LEU A 46 -0.50 0.28 -8.27
N HIS A 47 -1.11 0.90 -9.29
CA HIS A 47 -0.90 0.52 -10.68
C HIS A 47 0.56 0.76 -11.15
N GLN A 48 1.18 1.86 -10.72
CA GLN A 48 2.60 2.12 -10.98
C GLN A 48 3.49 1.04 -10.33
N VAL A 49 3.19 0.66 -9.08
CA VAL A 49 3.90 -0.46 -8.42
C VAL A 49 3.72 -1.77 -9.16
N GLU A 50 2.50 -2.09 -9.59
CA GLU A 50 2.23 -3.31 -10.34
C GLU A 50 3.04 -3.38 -11.63
N THR A 51 3.01 -2.31 -12.41
CA THR A 51 3.74 -2.23 -13.68
C THR A 51 5.26 -2.33 -13.44
N ALA A 52 5.77 -1.60 -12.45
CA ALA A 52 7.17 -1.63 -12.10
C ALA A 52 7.62 -3.00 -11.56
N PHE A 53 6.77 -3.69 -10.79
CA PHE A 53 7.06 -5.02 -10.27
C PHE A 53 7.10 -6.07 -11.39
N LYS A 54 6.13 -6.03 -12.32
CA LYS A 54 6.15 -6.90 -13.51
C LYS A 54 7.41 -6.68 -14.33
N ALA A 55 7.79 -5.42 -14.57
CA ALA A 55 9.03 -5.08 -15.26
C ALA A 55 10.28 -5.54 -14.49
N TYR A 56 10.28 -5.40 -13.15
CA TYR A 56 11.38 -5.84 -12.28
C TYR A 56 11.62 -7.35 -12.40
N VAL A 57 10.57 -8.16 -12.35
CA VAL A 57 10.66 -9.61 -12.51
C VAL A 57 11.01 -10.00 -13.95
N ALA A 58 10.39 -9.38 -14.95
CA ALA A 58 10.69 -9.60 -16.37
C ALA A 58 12.16 -9.26 -16.72
N GLY A 59 12.75 -8.28 -16.03
CA GLY A 59 14.17 -7.94 -16.10
C GLY A 59 15.11 -8.98 -15.48
N GLY A 60 14.59 -10.14 -15.03
CA GLY A 60 15.36 -11.25 -14.46
C GLY A 60 15.68 -11.09 -12.97
N ASN A 61 15.12 -10.09 -12.29
CA ASN A 61 15.34 -9.94 -10.86
C ASN A 61 14.52 -10.98 -10.08
N LYS A 62 15.20 -11.70 -9.20
CA LYS A 62 14.54 -12.70 -8.34
C LYS A 62 13.85 -12.02 -7.17
N VAL A 63 12.71 -12.57 -6.79
CA VAL A 63 11.93 -12.18 -5.62
C VAL A 63 12.06 -13.30 -4.60
N PRO A 64 13.08 -13.27 -3.73
CA PRO A 64 13.30 -14.32 -2.75
C PRO A 64 12.16 -14.35 -1.73
N LEU A 65 11.64 -15.55 -1.47
CA LEU A 65 10.54 -15.75 -0.53
C LEU A 65 10.93 -15.36 0.89
N ARG A 66 9.97 -14.81 1.64
CA ARG A 66 10.04 -14.35 3.04
C ARG A 66 11.06 -13.23 3.29
N HIS A 67 11.73 -12.73 2.24
CA HIS A 67 12.87 -11.83 2.39
C HIS A 67 12.48 -10.40 2.80
N TYR A 68 11.35 -9.89 2.30
CA TYR A 68 10.94 -8.49 2.43
C TYR A 68 9.89 -8.25 3.53
N LYS A 69 9.84 -7.04 4.10
CA LYS A 69 8.77 -6.65 5.04
C LYS A 69 7.44 -6.55 4.32
N SER A 70 6.41 -7.11 4.94
CA SER A 70 5.06 -7.00 4.41
C SER A 70 4.39 -5.65 4.59
N THR A 71 4.87 -4.80 5.51
CA THR A 71 4.23 -3.51 5.84
C THR A 71 5.12 -2.30 5.58
N ARG A 72 6.35 -2.49 5.10
CA ARG A 72 7.30 -1.40 4.87
C ARG A 72 7.98 -1.52 3.52
N PHE A 73 7.42 -0.84 2.54
CA PHE A 73 7.80 -0.94 1.14
C PHE A 73 9.21 -0.42 0.82
N TYR A 74 9.66 0.66 1.47
CA TYR A 74 11.01 1.22 1.29
C TYR A 74 11.92 1.05 2.53
N ASP A 75 11.67 0.07 3.40
CA ASP A 75 12.55 -0.13 4.57
C ASP A 75 13.97 -0.48 4.12
N SER A 76 14.96 0.09 4.80
CA SER A 76 16.35 -0.30 4.57
C SER A 76 16.59 -1.73 5.06
N PRO A 77 17.45 -2.51 4.39
CA PRO A 77 17.83 -3.83 4.89
C PRO A 77 18.50 -3.70 6.27
N GLY A 78 18.16 -4.60 7.19
CA GLY A 78 18.60 -4.63 8.59
C GLY A 78 17.57 -5.27 9.54
N GLY A 79 18.03 -6.02 10.54
CA GLY A 79 17.15 -6.57 11.59
C GLY A 79 16.43 -7.87 11.22
N GLY A 80 17.07 -8.69 10.40
CA GLY A 80 16.64 -10.05 10.06
C GLY A 80 16.55 -11.01 11.25
N TRP A 81 15.79 -12.08 11.09
CA TRP A 81 15.81 -13.24 11.99
C TRP A 81 16.22 -14.48 11.21
N ASP A 82 16.98 -15.36 11.86
CA ASP A 82 17.31 -16.66 11.33
C ASP A 82 16.14 -17.62 11.63
N ASP A 83 15.63 -18.31 10.61
CA ASP A 83 14.69 -19.41 10.73
C ASP A 83 15.40 -20.67 10.26
N LEU A 84 15.48 -21.70 11.10
CA LEU A 84 16.15 -22.97 10.80
C LEU A 84 17.61 -22.81 10.29
N GLY A 85 18.33 -21.79 10.78
CA GLY A 85 19.72 -21.52 10.39
C GLY A 85 19.87 -20.80 9.04
N VAL A 86 18.77 -20.40 8.41
CA VAL A 86 18.75 -19.57 7.20
C VAL A 86 18.21 -18.18 7.57
N LYS A 87 18.81 -17.12 7.02
CA LYS A 87 18.24 -15.76 7.12
C LYS A 87 16.93 -15.71 6.35
N ALA A 88 15.82 -15.95 7.04
CA ALA A 88 14.49 -15.91 6.46
C ALA A 88 14.12 -14.50 5.99
N TYR A 89 14.68 -13.49 6.67
CA TYR A 89 14.25 -12.12 6.53
C TYR A 89 15.46 -11.18 6.63
N SER A 90 15.62 -10.19 5.73
CA SER A 90 16.79 -9.30 5.75
C SER A 90 16.54 -7.91 6.32
N GLY A 91 15.30 -7.54 6.62
CA GLY A 91 14.99 -6.17 7.03
C GLY A 91 14.29 -5.31 5.99
N GLY A 92 14.57 -5.56 4.71
CA GLY A 92 14.29 -4.60 3.64
C GLY A 92 12.87 -4.62 3.10
N GLY A 93 12.47 -3.53 2.44
CA GLY A 93 11.24 -3.46 1.65
C GLY A 93 11.48 -3.75 0.16
N ILE A 94 10.53 -4.43 -0.49
CA ILE A 94 10.60 -4.75 -1.93
C ILE A 94 10.64 -3.50 -2.81
N GLY A 95 9.97 -2.42 -2.40
CA GLY A 95 10.03 -1.12 -3.07
C GLY A 95 11.44 -0.52 -3.10
N LEU A 96 12.23 -0.71 -2.04
CA LEU A 96 13.63 -0.29 -2.04
C LEU A 96 14.48 -1.12 -3.02
N ALA A 97 14.22 -2.43 -3.14
CA ALA A 97 14.90 -3.27 -4.12
C ALA A 97 14.57 -2.85 -5.55
N MET A 98 13.29 -2.61 -5.85
CA MET A 98 12.82 -2.10 -7.15
C MET A 98 13.41 -0.71 -7.45
N HIS A 99 13.51 0.17 -6.45
CA HIS A 99 14.14 1.48 -6.62
C HIS A 99 15.63 1.37 -6.93
N LYS A 100 16.37 0.53 -6.21
CA LYS A 100 17.80 0.28 -6.48
C LYS A 100 18.05 -0.29 -7.87
N ALA A 101 17.09 -1.02 -8.41
CA ALA A 101 17.11 -1.54 -9.76
C ALA A 101 16.55 -0.56 -10.82
N ASN A 102 16.25 0.69 -10.44
CA ASN A 102 15.73 1.76 -11.30
C ASN A 102 14.32 1.54 -11.87
N TYR A 103 13.49 0.69 -11.25
CA TYR A 103 12.09 0.47 -11.69
C TYR A 103 11.07 1.38 -10.99
N LEU A 104 11.43 1.93 -9.81
CA LEU A 104 10.55 2.81 -9.05
C LEU A 104 11.30 4.04 -8.52
N PRO A 105 10.62 5.19 -8.41
CA PRO A 105 11.17 6.33 -7.68
C PRO A 105 11.15 6.06 -6.16
N ASN A 106 11.94 6.79 -5.38
CA ASN A 106 12.01 6.63 -3.91
C ASN A 106 10.95 7.43 -3.16
N ASP A 107 10.24 8.31 -3.86
CA ASP A 107 9.32 9.29 -3.30
C ASP A 107 7.85 8.87 -3.48
N LEU A 108 7.60 7.67 -4.02
CA LEU A 108 6.27 7.14 -4.30
C LEU A 108 5.34 7.19 -3.08
N LEU A 109 5.84 6.94 -1.86
CA LEU A 109 5.04 7.02 -0.63
C LEU A 109 4.59 8.44 -0.27
N ASN A 110 5.17 9.48 -0.88
CA ASN A 110 4.75 10.86 -0.65
C ASN A 110 3.29 11.08 -1.08
N SER A 111 2.85 10.40 -2.14
CA SER A 111 1.47 10.44 -2.61
C SER A 111 0.50 9.85 -1.57
N LEU A 112 0.98 8.91 -0.74
CA LEU A 112 0.19 8.18 0.24
C LEU A 112 0.19 8.83 1.64
N LYS A 113 0.98 9.88 1.89
CA LYS A 113 1.17 10.48 3.23
C LYS A 113 -0.12 10.91 3.93
N ASN A 114 -1.13 11.30 3.16
CA ASN A 114 -2.42 11.79 3.66
C ASN A 114 -3.49 10.72 3.80
N GLY A 115 -3.11 9.45 3.69
CA GLY A 115 -4.02 8.31 3.77
C GLY A 115 -4.61 8.04 5.15
N PRO A 116 -5.61 7.14 5.19
CA PRO A 116 -6.18 6.63 6.42
C PRO A 116 -5.12 5.83 7.20
N LYS A 117 -5.24 5.82 8.52
CA LYS A 117 -4.30 5.15 9.44
C LYS A 117 -5.02 4.16 10.33
N LYS A 118 -6.04 3.46 9.81
CA LYS A 118 -6.77 2.43 10.55
C LYS A 118 -5.90 1.18 10.70
N ASP A 119 -5.06 0.87 9.69
CA ASP A 119 -4.01 -0.12 9.81
C ASP A 119 -2.80 0.49 10.52
N THR A 120 -2.66 0.15 11.81
CA THR A 120 -1.59 0.65 12.66
C THR A 120 -0.22 0.09 12.30
N ASP A 121 -0.15 -0.98 11.52
CA ASP A 121 1.10 -1.62 11.12
C ASP A 121 1.58 -1.10 9.77
N LEU A 122 0.66 -0.86 8.83
CA LEU A 122 0.96 -0.36 7.49
C LEU A 122 1.27 1.14 7.49
N LYS A 123 0.53 1.98 8.23
CA LYS A 123 0.81 3.44 8.39
C LYS A 123 1.13 4.19 7.08
N ASN A 124 0.18 4.27 6.14
CA ASN A 124 0.34 4.98 4.85
C ASN A 124 1.48 4.43 3.97
N ASN A 125 1.78 3.15 4.11
CA ASN A 125 2.78 2.44 3.32
C ASN A 125 2.11 1.48 2.33
N ILE A 126 2.90 0.83 1.50
CA ILE A 126 2.42 -0.19 0.57
C ILE A 126 2.70 -1.56 1.18
N GLY A 127 1.64 -2.34 1.31
CA GLY A 127 1.67 -3.70 1.79
C GLY A 127 2.16 -4.64 0.71
N TYR A 128 2.93 -5.64 1.10
CA TYR A 128 3.48 -6.66 0.22
C TYR A 128 3.33 -8.03 0.85
N LYS A 129 2.73 -9.00 0.16
CA LYS A 129 2.69 -10.38 0.63
C LYS A 129 2.85 -11.37 -0.52
N GLU A 130 3.61 -12.42 -0.27
CA GLU A 130 3.81 -13.52 -1.20
C GLU A 130 2.75 -14.61 -0.98
N CYS A 131 2.41 -15.31 -2.05
CA CYS A 131 1.47 -16.43 -2.07
C CYS A 131 2.04 -17.60 -2.87
N GLY A 132 3.01 -18.27 -2.26
CA GLY A 132 3.92 -19.17 -2.94
C GLY A 132 4.94 -18.44 -3.81
N LYS A 133 5.69 -19.23 -4.58
CA LYS A 133 6.81 -18.75 -5.42
C LYS A 133 6.47 -17.74 -6.52
N ASN A 134 5.24 -17.75 -7.06
CA ASN A 134 4.92 -17.09 -8.33
C ASN A 134 3.76 -16.08 -8.25
N LYS A 135 3.24 -15.80 -7.05
CA LYS A 135 2.14 -14.86 -6.86
C LYS A 135 2.44 -13.91 -5.71
N VAL A 136 2.20 -12.62 -5.90
CA VAL A 136 2.29 -11.59 -4.85
C VAL A 136 1.06 -10.71 -4.82
N PHE A 137 0.82 -10.12 -3.65
CA PHE A 137 -0.22 -9.18 -3.36
C PHE A 137 0.42 -7.86 -2.93
N PHE A 138 0.10 -6.79 -3.64
CA PHE A 138 0.35 -5.42 -3.19
C PHE A 138 -0.95 -4.82 -2.70
N TYR A 139 -0.92 -4.09 -1.59
CA TYR A 139 -2.12 -3.46 -1.06
C TYR A 139 -1.86 -2.11 -0.42
N VAL A 140 -2.82 -1.20 -0.52
CA VAL A 140 -2.75 0.16 0.04
C VAL A 140 -4.03 0.48 0.78
N GLU A 141 -3.91 1.06 1.98
CA GLU A 141 -5.07 1.48 2.76
C GLU A 141 -5.76 2.69 2.13
N VAL A 142 -7.09 2.63 2.00
CA VAL A 142 -7.96 3.66 1.38
C VAL A 142 -9.14 4.05 2.28
N TYR A 143 -9.65 5.26 2.09
CA TYR A 143 -10.77 5.78 2.90
C TYR A 143 -12.07 5.08 2.53
N SER A 144 -12.30 4.89 1.24
CA SER A 144 -13.49 4.26 0.68
C SER A 144 -13.18 3.40 -0.56
N GLY A 145 -14.00 2.37 -0.79
CA GLY A 145 -13.77 1.40 -1.87
C GLY A 145 -12.82 0.28 -1.49
N GLY A 146 -12.42 -0.53 -2.47
CA GLY A 146 -11.58 -1.71 -2.23
C GLY A 146 -12.27 -2.82 -1.43
N ILE A 147 -11.46 -3.69 -0.83
CA ILE A 147 -11.92 -4.82 0.00
C ILE A 147 -11.53 -4.62 1.46
N GLU A 148 -12.31 -5.18 2.38
CA GLU A 148 -11.97 -5.13 3.82
C GLU A 148 -10.78 -6.04 4.14
N GLN A 149 -10.08 -5.77 5.25
CA GLN A 149 -9.01 -6.63 5.76
C GLN A 149 -9.40 -8.11 5.83
N ARG A 150 -10.60 -8.40 6.32
CA ARG A 150 -11.09 -9.78 6.44
C ARG A 150 -11.28 -10.42 5.09
N GLU A 151 -11.76 -9.68 4.10
CA GLU A 151 -11.93 -10.18 2.74
C GLU A 151 -10.57 -10.44 2.07
N LEU A 152 -9.60 -9.53 2.23
CA LEU A 152 -8.22 -9.75 1.79
C LEU A 152 -7.63 -11.00 2.44
N ARG A 153 -7.79 -11.16 3.76
CA ARG A 153 -7.31 -12.36 4.46
C ARG A 153 -8.00 -13.63 3.93
N ASN A 154 -9.32 -13.61 3.78
CA ASN A 154 -10.07 -14.76 3.26
C ASN A 154 -9.61 -15.14 1.84
N LYS A 155 -9.31 -14.17 0.98
CA LYS A 155 -8.73 -14.42 -0.34
C LYS A 155 -7.38 -15.14 -0.24
N MET A 156 -6.50 -14.66 0.65
CA MET A 156 -5.19 -15.28 0.85
C MET A 156 -5.29 -16.69 1.46
N ASP A 157 -6.21 -16.88 2.41
CA ASP A 157 -6.46 -18.16 3.06
C ASP A 157 -7.05 -19.18 2.07
N ALA A 158 -7.97 -18.75 1.18
CA ALA A 158 -8.53 -19.60 0.13
C ALA A 158 -7.47 -20.13 -0.85
N LEU A 159 -6.38 -19.38 -1.04
CA LEU A 159 -5.23 -19.77 -1.86
C LEU A 159 -4.14 -20.51 -1.06
N ASN A 160 -4.36 -20.75 0.24
CA ASN A 160 -3.37 -21.30 1.16
C ASN A 160 -2.02 -20.58 1.09
N CYS A 161 -2.03 -19.25 0.90
CA CYS A 161 -0.81 -18.47 0.62
C CYS A 161 0.28 -18.71 1.67
N THR A 162 -0.06 -18.67 2.95
CA THR A 162 0.88 -18.89 4.06
C THR A 162 1.57 -20.25 3.96
N GLN A 163 0.79 -21.33 3.78
CA GLN A 163 1.32 -22.69 3.71
C GLN A 163 2.12 -22.91 2.42
N LYS A 164 1.66 -22.36 1.30
CA LYS A 164 2.35 -22.45 0.01
C LYS A 164 3.69 -21.73 0.04
N THR A 165 3.72 -20.50 0.55
CA THR A 165 4.96 -19.72 0.73
C THR A 165 5.95 -20.43 1.65
N ASP A 166 5.49 -21.00 2.78
CA ASP A 166 6.38 -21.71 3.69
C ASP A 166 6.95 -22.99 3.06
N ASN A 167 6.10 -23.79 2.40
CA ASN A 167 6.55 -25.00 1.71
C ASN A 167 7.53 -24.70 0.56
N ASP A 168 7.25 -23.68 -0.25
CA ASP A 168 8.12 -23.28 -1.35
C ASP A 168 9.48 -22.76 -0.81
N TRP A 169 9.46 -21.94 0.24
CA TRP A 169 10.68 -21.45 0.89
C TRP A 169 11.51 -22.59 1.49
N LEU A 170 10.87 -23.54 2.18
CA LEU A 170 11.55 -24.72 2.71
C LEU A 170 12.19 -25.56 1.59
N ALA A 171 11.49 -25.73 0.47
CA ALA A 171 12.00 -26.45 -0.70
C ALA A 171 13.21 -25.72 -1.34
N GLU A 172 13.18 -24.40 -1.44
CA GLU A 172 14.31 -23.58 -1.95
C GLU A 172 15.57 -23.72 -1.09
N HIS A 173 15.41 -23.97 0.22
CA HIS A 173 16.50 -24.09 1.18
C HIS A 173 16.86 -25.54 1.56
N GLY A 174 16.21 -26.54 0.95
CA GLY A 174 16.44 -27.95 1.25
C GLY A 174 16.07 -28.36 2.68
N LEU A 175 15.13 -27.63 3.29
CA LEU A 175 14.68 -27.83 4.66
C LEU A 175 13.37 -28.65 4.68
N VAL A 176 13.17 -29.42 5.74
CA VAL A 176 11.91 -30.15 6.01
C VAL A 176 11.41 -29.74 7.38
N ARG A 177 10.18 -29.20 7.43
CA ARG A 177 9.50 -28.77 8.66
C ARG A 177 8.07 -29.31 8.69
N HIS A 178 7.48 -29.39 9.89
CA HIS A 178 6.03 -29.36 10.06
C HIS A 178 5.57 -27.89 10.18
N ALA A 179 4.55 -27.53 9.40
CA ALA A 179 4.03 -26.17 9.30
C ALA A 179 3.64 -25.60 10.66
N GLY A 180 4.25 -24.48 11.05
CA GLY A 180 3.80 -23.66 12.17
C GLY A 180 2.97 -22.50 11.62
N GLY A 181 1.66 -22.50 11.89
CA GLY A 181 0.78 -21.40 11.50
C GLY A 181 0.97 -20.20 12.43
N TRP A 182 1.31 -19.04 11.87
CA TRP A 182 1.22 -17.76 12.57
C TRP A 182 -0.17 -17.17 12.29
N GLY A 183 -1.07 -17.25 13.27
CA GLY A 183 -2.38 -16.60 13.21
C GLY A 183 -2.24 -15.09 13.42
N GLY A 184 -2.67 -14.30 12.43
CA GLY A 184 -2.87 -12.86 12.58
C GLY A 184 -4.29 -12.56 13.05
N GLY A 185 -4.43 -11.72 14.08
CA GLY A 185 -5.74 -11.24 14.53
C GLY A 185 -6.32 -10.18 13.59
N ASP A 186 -7.65 -10.02 13.59
CA ASP A 186 -8.31 -8.89 12.94
C ASP A 186 -8.13 -7.60 13.72
N PHE A 187 -8.03 -6.47 13.01
CA PHE A 187 -8.13 -5.17 13.65
C PHE A 187 -9.57 -4.96 14.16
N ARG A 188 -9.71 -4.27 15.30
CA ARG A 188 -11.03 -3.90 15.86
C ARG A 188 -11.87 -3.03 14.93
N ILE A 189 -11.19 -2.23 14.09
CA ILE A 189 -11.77 -1.43 13.02
C ILE A 189 -11.18 -1.97 11.73
N GLN A 190 -12.03 -2.45 10.80
CA GLN A 190 -11.54 -3.04 9.57
C GLN A 190 -11.06 -1.94 8.60
N PRO A 191 -9.76 -1.93 8.24
CA PRO A 191 -9.27 -1.10 7.14
C PRO A 191 -9.77 -1.61 5.79
N HIS A 192 -9.89 -0.68 4.84
CA HIS A 192 -10.17 -0.98 3.44
C HIS A 192 -8.88 -0.91 2.65
N TYR A 193 -8.72 -1.82 1.70
CA TYR A 193 -7.54 -1.91 0.87
C TYR A 193 -7.89 -1.96 -0.62
N LEU A 194 -7.16 -1.18 -1.41
CA LEU A 194 -6.97 -1.51 -2.82
C LEU A 194 -5.89 -2.59 -2.91
N VAL A 195 -6.13 -3.60 -3.72
CA VAL A 195 -5.27 -4.78 -3.82
C VAL A 195 -4.95 -5.05 -5.28
N ALA A 196 -3.67 -5.22 -5.57
CA ALA A 196 -3.17 -5.70 -6.85
C ALA A 196 -2.62 -7.11 -6.64
N GLU A 197 -3.18 -8.06 -7.39
CA GLU A 197 -2.76 -9.45 -7.39
C GLU A 197 -1.90 -9.65 -8.64
N ILE A 198 -0.65 -10.08 -8.47
CA ILE A 198 0.29 -10.26 -9.58
C ILE A 198 0.76 -11.69 -9.58
N ASP A 199 0.41 -12.41 -10.63
CA ASP A 199 1.03 -13.66 -11.01
C ASP A 199 2.21 -13.37 -11.93
N PHE A 200 3.37 -13.93 -11.59
CA PHE A 200 4.63 -13.77 -12.33
C PHE A 200 5.27 -15.14 -12.61
N ASP A 201 4.44 -16.19 -12.72
CA ASP A 201 4.81 -17.39 -13.47
C ASP A 201 5.42 -16.93 -14.79
N ASN A 202 6.70 -17.25 -15.06
CA ASN A 202 7.46 -16.90 -16.28
C ASN A 202 6.60 -16.85 -17.56
N GLU A 203 5.83 -15.79 -17.75
CA GLU A 203 4.98 -15.62 -18.91
C GLU A 203 5.95 -15.01 -19.93
N PRO A 204 6.33 -15.76 -20.99
CA PRO A 204 7.08 -15.14 -22.06
C PRO A 204 6.18 -14.01 -22.55
N LEU A 205 6.64 -12.77 -22.36
CA LEU A 205 6.01 -11.62 -22.98
C LEU A 205 5.86 -11.97 -24.46
N GLU A 206 4.63 -12.21 -24.91
CA GLU A 206 4.35 -12.23 -26.35
C GLU A 206 4.82 -10.87 -26.86
N SER A 207 5.91 -10.92 -27.62
CA SER A 207 6.44 -9.78 -28.35
C SER A 207 5.47 -9.51 -29.49
N ASP A 208 4.74 -8.39 -29.41
CA ASP A 208 4.17 -7.73 -30.59
C ASP A 208 5.28 -7.33 -31.58
#